data_AF-A0A2T2Z939-F1
#
_entry.id   AF-A0A2T2Z939-F1
#
_cell.length_a   1.000
_cell.length_b   1.000
_cell.length_c   1.000
_cell.angle_alpha   90.00
_cell.angle_beta   90.00
_cell.angle_gamma   90.00
#
_symmetry.space_group_name_H-M   'P 1'
#
loop_
_entity.id
_entity.type
_entity.pdbx_description
1 polymer ?
#
loop_
_entity_poly.entity_id
_entity_poly.type
_entity_poly.pdbx_seq_one_letter_code
_entity_poly.pdbx_strand_id
1 'polypeptide(L)'
;MAATQTVAVIGSANASHHSTTIDEAVVISDYRELIRQVHAFVAEQRSRGLDLVDDSFIDWAQTEWDRGKPSPLIGVASEPVPTQQSPLQSLGRLFILDVEYWYSSDTESEFEKRNRRRVRRSVPAATYQLEWLRLSKLDQHYHVDDIVLFRYEDEGEEWISPPHVVVSEGRLIPRSRGAVGCHLRYRPELEPVLVSDAAAHLAAAGLAPSLNPGCLRRPERRDVLLSLWREF
;
A
#
# COMPACT_ATOMS: atom_id res chain seq x y z
N MET A 1 -11.31 -23.50 2.10
CA MET A 1 -11.66 -24.34 0.93
C MET A 1 -10.39 -24.66 0.16
N ALA A 2 -10.23 -25.90 -0.31
CA ALA A 2 -9.10 -26.33 -1.12
C ALA A 2 -9.57 -27.38 -2.14
N ALA A 3 -8.89 -27.50 -3.27
CA ALA A 3 -9.16 -28.57 -4.24
C ALA A 3 -7.85 -29.18 -4.77
N THR A 4 -7.89 -30.49 -4.95
CA THR A 4 -6.92 -31.24 -5.74
C THR A 4 -7.47 -31.44 -7.16
N GLN A 5 -6.83 -32.30 -7.96
CA GLN A 5 -7.35 -32.66 -9.28
C GLN A 5 -8.64 -33.51 -9.20
N THR A 6 -8.90 -34.19 -8.09
CA THR A 6 -9.96 -35.20 -7.98
C THR A 6 -10.94 -34.97 -6.84
N VAL A 7 -10.62 -34.06 -5.92
CA VAL A 7 -11.42 -33.82 -4.70
C VAL A 7 -11.39 -32.35 -4.34
N ALA A 8 -12.54 -31.80 -3.96
CA ALA A 8 -12.68 -30.49 -3.32
C ALA A 8 -13.13 -30.64 -1.87
N VAL A 9 -12.58 -29.78 -1.02
CA VAL A 9 -12.79 -29.75 0.43
C VAL A 9 -13.27 -28.36 0.82
N ILE A 10 -14.47 -28.28 1.38
CA ILE A 10 -15.13 -27.01 1.77
C ILE A 10 -15.62 -27.16 3.19
N GLY A 11 -15.28 -26.21 4.06
CA GLY A 11 -15.68 -26.29 5.46
C GLY A 11 -15.16 -25.13 6.27
N SER A 12 -15.42 -25.21 7.58
CA SER A 12 -14.92 -24.26 8.58
C SER A 12 -13.46 -24.51 8.96
N ALA A 13 -12.90 -25.65 8.55
CA ALA A 13 -11.56 -26.06 8.91
C ALA A 13 -10.47 -25.18 8.30
N ASN A 14 -9.56 -24.72 9.16
CA ASN A 14 -8.37 -24.00 8.76
C ASN A 14 -7.21 -24.98 8.54
N ALA A 15 -6.21 -24.56 7.73
CA ALA A 15 -4.97 -25.31 7.54
C ALA A 15 -4.05 -25.17 8.78
N SER A 16 -4.49 -25.67 9.92
CA SER A 16 -3.79 -25.57 11.21
C SER A 16 -3.86 -26.87 11.99
N HIS A 17 -2.87 -27.12 12.85
CA HIS A 17 -2.91 -28.28 13.75
C HIS A 17 -4.10 -28.20 14.73
N HIS A 18 -4.53 -26.99 15.11
CA HIS A 18 -5.62 -26.81 16.07
C HIS A 18 -6.97 -27.28 15.52
N SER A 19 -7.18 -27.15 14.22
CA SER A 19 -8.36 -27.64 13.49
C SER A 19 -8.56 -29.17 13.55
N THR A 20 -7.56 -29.92 14.01
CA THR A 20 -7.70 -31.37 14.26
C THR A 20 -8.31 -31.72 15.62
N THR A 21 -8.43 -30.72 16.52
CA THR A 21 -8.83 -30.91 17.93
C THR A 21 -10.13 -30.24 18.32
N ILE A 22 -10.73 -29.45 17.41
CA ILE A 22 -11.99 -28.74 17.63
C ILE A 22 -13.07 -29.25 16.67
N ASP A 23 -14.33 -29.12 17.08
CA ASP A 23 -15.47 -29.54 16.26
C ASP A 23 -15.61 -28.62 15.05
N GLU A 24 -15.27 -29.15 13.88
CA GLU A 24 -15.36 -28.44 12.59
C GLU A 24 -16.19 -29.28 11.60
N ALA A 25 -16.87 -28.57 10.70
CA ALA A 25 -17.64 -29.21 9.63
C ALA A 25 -16.87 -29.08 8.31
N VAL A 26 -16.64 -30.23 7.67
CA VAL A 26 -15.96 -30.31 6.37
C VAL A 26 -16.75 -31.19 5.44
N VAL A 27 -17.06 -30.67 4.25
CA VAL A 27 -17.62 -31.40 3.13
C VAL A 27 -16.48 -31.74 2.17
N ILE A 28 -16.31 -33.03 1.93
CA ILE A 28 -15.36 -33.57 0.95
C ILE A 28 -16.20 -34.09 -0.22
N SER A 29 -15.90 -33.63 -1.43
CA SER A 29 -16.65 -34.01 -2.63
C SER A 29 -15.73 -34.22 -3.83
N ASP A 30 -16.03 -35.26 -4.60
CA ASP A 30 -15.44 -35.58 -5.90
C ASP A 30 -16.29 -35.02 -7.07
N TYR A 31 -17.31 -34.22 -6.77
CA TYR A 31 -18.21 -33.66 -7.78
C TYR A 31 -17.42 -32.70 -8.69
N ARG A 32 -17.27 -33.09 -9.96
CA ARG A 32 -16.40 -32.39 -10.92
C ARG A 32 -16.72 -30.92 -11.09
N GLU A 33 -18.00 -30.55 -11.02
CA GLU A 33 -18.41 -29.16 -11.16
C GLU A 33 -17.99 -28.33 -9.94
N LEU A 34 -18.08 -28.89 -8.73
CA LEU A 34 -17.57 -28.25 -7.51
C LEU A 34 -16.05 -28.04 -7.63
N ILE A 35 -15.31 -29.07 -8.04
CA ILE A 35 -13.85 -28.99 -8.25
C ILE A 35 -13.50 -27.88 -9.25
N ARG A 36 -14.22 -27.81 -10.38
CA ARG A 36 -14.05 -26.76 -11.39
C ARG A 36 -14.30 -25.37 -10.82
N GLN A 37 -15.35 -25.20 -10.01
CA GLN A 37 -15.69 -23.92 -9.37
C GLN A 37 -14.63 -23.50 -8.34
N VAL A 38 -14.09 -24.43 -7.55
CA VAL A 38 -13.00 -24.13 -6.61
C VAL A 38 -11.75 -23.66 -7.36
N HIS A 39 -11.35 -24.36 -8.43
CA HIS A 39 -10.21 -23.96 -9.26
C HIS A 39 -10.44 -22.61 -9.94
N ALA A 40 -11.65 -22.36 -10.46
CA ALA A 40 -12.00 -21.08 -11.05
C ALA A 40 -11.95 -19.93 -10.02
N PHE A 41 -12.46 -20.16 -8.81
CA PHE A 41 -12.37 -19.20 -7.71
C PHE A 41 -10.92 -18.88 -7.35
N VAL A 42 -10.06 -19.89 -7.19
CA VAL A 42 -8.63 -19.68 -6.91
C VAL A 42 -7.94 -18.93 -8.04
N ALA A 43 -8.24 -19.27 -9.30
CA ALA A 43 -7.70 -18.56 -10.47
C ALA A 43 -8.17 -17.10 -10.56
N GLU A 44 -9.42 -16.82 -10.20
CA GLU A 44 -9.96 -15.45 -10.12
C GLU A 44 -9.22 -14.64 -9.04
N GLN A 45 -9.02 -15.19 -7.85
CA GLN A 45 -8.24 -14.49 -6.80
C GLN A 45 -6.79 -14.24 -7.23
N ARG A 46 -6.19 -15.20 -7.94
CA ARG A 46 -4.86 -15.03 -8.56
C ARG A 46 -4.82 -13.89 -9.57
N SER A 47 -5.80 -13.83 -10.47
CA SER A 47 -5.90 -12.74 -11.46
C SER A 47 -6.14 -11.36 -10.84
N ARG A 48 -6.64 -11.31 -9.59
CA ARG A 48 -6.78 -10.08 -8.79
C ARG A 48 -5.50 -9.69 -8.04
N GLY A 49 -4.39 -10.40 -8.27
CA GLY A 49 -3.11 -10.13 -7.63
C GLY A 49 -3.07 -10.48 -6.14
N LEU A 50 -3.98 -11.32 -5.64
CA LEU A 50 -4.02 -11.74 -4.22
C LEU A 50 -3.08 -12.91 -3.90
N ASP A 51 -2.32 -13.37 -4.89
CA ASP A 51 -1.28 -14.41 -4.75
C ASP A 51 0.10 -13.73 -4.67
N LEU A 52 0.33 -13.00 -3.58
CA LEU A 52 1.56 -12.22 -3.33
C LEU A 52 2.44 -12.88 -2.26
N VAL A 53 2.48 -14.20 -2.23
CA VAL A 53 3.45 -14.96 -1.42
C VAL A 53 4.44 -15.62 -2.38
N ASP A 54 5.35 -14.81 -2.91
CA ASP A 54 6.51 -15.29 -3.67
C ASP A 54 7.72 -15.49 -2.74
N ASP A 55 8.80 -16.08 -3.26
CA ASP A 55 10.02 -16.31 -2.49
C ASP A 55 10.60 -15.01 -1.91
N SER A 56 10.39 -13.87 -2.58
CA SER A 56 10.85 -12.57 -2.10
C SER A 56 10.04 -12.06 -0.91
N PHE A 57 8.73 -12.35 -0.88
CA PHE A 57 7.86 -12.10 0.26
C PHE A 57 8.23 -13.02 1.43
N ILE A 58 8.52 -14.30 1.17
CA ILE A 58 8.96 -15.25 2.20
C ILE A 58 10.31 -14.81 2.80
N ASP A 59 11.28 -14.43 1.98
CA ASP A 59 12.60 -13.94 2.43
C ASP A 59 12.47 -12.65 3.25
N TRP A 60 11.59 -11.73 2.83
CA TRP A 60 11.27 -10.52 3.59
C TRP A 60 10.62 -10.85 4.93
N ALA A 61 9.59 -11.71 4.94
CA ALA A 61 8.88 -12.12 6.15
C ALA A 61 9.80 -12.85 7.14
N GLN A 62 10.71 -13.68 6.63
CA GLN A 62 11.75 -14.36 7.41
C GLN A 62 12.72 -13.34 8.03
N THR A 63 13.15 -12.35 7.25
CA THR A 63 14.03 -11.27 7.72
C THR A 63 13.38 -10.44 8.81
N GLU A 64 12.10 -10.09 8.68
CA GLU A 64 11.34 -9.38 9.72
C GLU A 64 11.11 -10.25 10.96
N TRP A 65 10.79 -11.53 10.79
CA TRP A 65 10.66 -12.47 11.89
C TRP A 65 11.96 -12.60 12.71
N ASP A 66 13.11 -12.66 12.02
CA ASP A 66 14.41 -12.75 12.68
C ASP A 66 14.83 -11.42 13.35
N ARG A 67 14.35 -10.26 12.86
CA ARG A 67 14.50 -8.96 13.55
C ARG A 67 13.67 -8.88 14.83
N GLY A 68 12.48 -9.48 14.82
CA GLY A 68 11.58 -9.53 15.98
C GLY A 68 11.99 -10.55 17.05
N LYS A 69 12.97 -11.42 16.78
CA LYS A 69 13.47 -12.34 17.81
C LYS A 69 14.16 -11.54 18.92
N PRO A 70 13.73 -11.69 20.18
CA PRO A 70 14.43 -11.08 21.30
C PRO A 70 15.87 -11.59 21.30
N SER A 71 16.83 -10.65 21.39
CA SER A 71 18.22 -11.01 21.65
C SER A 71 18.25 -11.84 22.95
N PRO A 72 19.00 -12.95 23.03
CA PRO A 72 19.08 -13.76 24.25
C PRO A 72 19.75 -13.01 25.43
N LEU A 73 20.18 -11.77 25.22
CA LEU A 73 20.74 -10.88 26.23
C LEU A 73 19.62 -10.23 27.05
N ILE A 74 19.38 -10.78 28.25
CA ILE A 74 18.55 -10.16 29.28
C ILE A 74 19.11 -8.77 29.59
N GLY A 75 18.31 -7.72 29.38
CA GLY A 75 18.63 -6.34 29.80
C GLY A 75 18.98 -5.34 28.70
N VAL A 76 19.04 -5.75 27.43
CA VAL A 76 19.05 -4.81 26.29
C VAL A 76 17.60 -4.58 25.88
N ALA A 77 17.11 -3.35 26.06
CA ALA A 77 15.80 -2.97 25.56
C ALA A 77 15.77 -3.20 24.04
N SER A 78 14.95 -4.16 23.60
CA SER A 78 14.59 -4.30 22.20
C SER A 78 14.13 -2.95 21.68
N GLU A 79 14.57 -2.54 20.48
CA GLU A 79 13.91 -1.43 19.80
C GLU A 79 12.40 -1.77 19.73
N PRO A 80 11.51 -0.81 20.04
CA PRO A 80 10.09 -1.07 20.00
C PRO A 80 9.73 -1.53 18.58
N VAL A 81 9.27 -2.77 18.48
CA VAL A 81 8.61 -3.30 17.28
C VAL A 81 7.49 -2.30 16.95
N PRO A 82 7.47 -1.69 15.76
CA PRO A 82 6.32 -0.90 15.36
C PRO A 82 5.11 -1.82 15.31
N THR A 83 4.19 -1.65 16.26
CA THR A 83 2.90 -2.33 16.25
C THR A 83 2.07 -1.77 15.10
N GLN A 84 2.09 -2.40 13.93
CA GLN A 84 1.05 -2.23 12.91
C GLN A 84 0.71 -3.61 12.35
N GLN A 85 -0.26 -4.27 12.98
CA GLN A 85 -1.65 -4.40 12.52
C GLN A 85 -1.78 -5.21 11.21
N SER A 86 -2.64 -6.23 11.26
CA SER A 86 -2.94 -7.19 10.20
C SER A 86 -2.91 -6.61 8.77
N PRO A 87 -2.27 -7.27 7.78
CA PRO A 87 -2.10 -6.78 6.41
C PRO A 87 -3.41 -6.58 5.62
N LEU A 88 -4.58 -6.89 6.21
CA LEU A 88 -5.88 -6.88 5.55
C LEU A 88 -6.83 -5.77 6.02
N GLN A 89 -6.42 -4.84 6.91
CA GLN A 89 -7.37 -3.87 7.50
C GLN A 89 -6.98 -2.38 7.53
N SER A 90 -5.92 -1.96 6.85
CA SER A 90 -5.72 -0.51 6.64
C SER A 90 -4.97 -0.26 5.35
N LEU A 91 -5.67 -0.13 4.23
CA LEU A 91 -5.20 0.82 3.23
C LEU A 91 -5.12 2.16 3.97
N GLY A 92 -3.92 2.75 4.08
CA GLY A 92 -3.72 4.02 4.77
C GLY A 92 -4.65 5.11 4.22
N ARG A 93 -4.76 6.22 4.98
CA ARG A 93 -5.69 7.29 4.59
C ARG A 93 -5.25 7.82 3.22
N LEU A 94 -6.20 8.02 2.31
CA LEU A 94 -5.90 8.59 1.00
C LEU A 94 -6.08 10.11 1.04
N PHE A 95 -5.12 10.84 0.51
CA PHE A 95 -5.12 12.29 0.39
C PHE A 95 -4.92 12.71 -1.06
N ILE A 96 -5.63 13.76 -1.47
CA ILE A 96 -5.36 14.49 -2.71
C ILE A 96 -4.67 15.79 -2.33
N LEU A 97 -3.51 16.07 -2.90
CA LEU A 97 -2.75 17.30 -2.65
C LEU A 97 -2.56 18.05 -3.96
N ASP A 98 -2.81 19.36 -3.94
CA ASP A 98 -2.35 20.22 -5.01
C ASP A 98 -0.84 20.38 -4.89
N VAL A 99 -0.13 20.18 -5.99
CA VAL A 99 1.32 20.34 -6.04
C VAL A 99 1.67 21.68 -6.64
N GLU A 100 2.50 22.42 -5.91
CA GLU A 100 3.18 23.59 -6.42
C GLU A 100 4.64 23.23 -6.68
N TYR A 101 5.18 23.66 -7.82
CA TYR A 101 6.60 23.49 -8.12
C TYR A 101 7.46 24.21 -7.08
N TRP A 102 8.35 23.45 -6.43
CA TRP A 102 9.31 23.97 -5.47
C TRP A 102 10.74 23.69 -5.90
N TYR A 103 11.56 24.74 -5.91
CA TYR A 103 13.00 24.61 -6.12
C TYR A 103 13.70 24.35 -4.79
N SER A 104 14.24 23.15 -4.64
CA SER A 104 15.02 22.78 -3.45
C SER A 104 16.31 23.59 -3.36
N SER A 105 16.61 24.11 -2.17
CA SER A 105 17.94 24.68 -1.92
C SER A 105 18.98 23.58 -1.69
N ASP A 106 20.27 23.89 -1.86
CA ASP A 106 21.36 22.93 -1.61
C ASP A 106 21.29 22.26 -0.23
N THR A 107 20.87 23.02 0.78
CA THR A 107 20.72 22.50 2.15
C THR A 107 19.57 21.49 2.24
N GLU A 108 18.47 21.72 1.53
CA GLU A 108 17.32 20.80 1.48
C GLU A 108 17.68 19.55 0.68
N SER A 109 18.37 19.68 -0.45
CA SER A 109 18.81 18.55 -1.26
C SER A 109 19.80 17.63 -0.54
N GLU A 110 20.76 18.18 0.21
CA GLU A 110 21.65 17.36 1.05
C GLU A 110 20.90 16.66 2.19
N PHE A 111 19.91 17.35 2.78
CA PHE A 111 19.03 16.76 3.79
C PHE A 111 18.20 15.60 3.23
N GLU A 112 17.59 15.78 2.06
CA GLU A 112 16.87 14.73 1.33
C GLU A 112 17.79 13.52 1.09
N LYS A 113 18.94 13.71 0.44
CA LYS A 113 19.90 12.62 0.13
C LYS A 113 20.27 11.81 1.36
N ARG A 114 20.52 12.48 2.49
CA ARG A 114 20.84 11.84 3.77
C ARG A 114 19.69 11.00 4.29
N ASN A 115 18.46 11.48 4.19
CA ASN A 115 17.27 10.74 4.63
C ASN A 115 16.91 9.60 3.67
N ARG A 116 17.07 9.79 2.35
CA ARG A 116 16.85 8.76 1.32
C ARG A 116 17.68 7.51 1.54
N ARG A 117 18.94 7.67 1.96
CA ARG A 117 19.84 6.54 2.30
C ARG A 117 19.32 5.68 3.47
N ARG A 118 18.55 6.26 4.39
CA ARG A 118 17.96 5.52 5.52
C ARG A 118 16.77 4.69 5.07
N VAL A 119 15.90 5.26 4.25
CA VAL A 119 14.68 4.61 3.73
C VAL A 119 15.01 3.50 2.74
N ARG A 120 16.03 3.65 1.88
CA ARG A 120 16.42 2.59 0.93
C ARG A 120 16.84 1.26 1.57
N ARG A 121 17.19 1.23 2.87
CA ARG A 121 17.57 0.00 3.57
C ARG A 121 16.39 -0.87 3.98
N SER A 122 15.16 -0.36 3.89
CA SER A 122 13.94 -1.04 4.35
C SER A 122 12.98 -1.45 3.22
N VAL A 123 13.36 -1.32 1.94
CA VAL A 123 12.42 -1.51 0.80
C VAL A 123 13.04 -2.36 -0.31
N PRO A 124 12.31 -3.36 -0.88
CA PRO A 124 12.72 -4.07 -2.09
C PRO A 124 12.83 -3.11 -3.29
N ALA A 125 14.01 -3.07 -3.92
CA ALA A 125 14.43 -1.98 -4.82
C ALA A 125 13.91 -2.08 -6.26
N ALA A 126 13.26 -3.17 -6.68
CA ALA A 126 13.08 -3.47 -8.11
C ALA A 126 11.88 -2.76 -8.78
N THR A 127 10.75 -2.58 -8.07
CA THR A 127 9.49 -2.12 -8.68
C THR A 127 9.14 -0.67 -8.34
N TYR A 128 9.71 -0.13 -7.27
CA TYR A 128 9.27 1.16 -6.72
C TYR A 128 10.40 2.16 -6.62
N GLN A 129 10.12 3.40 -7.02
CA GLN A 129 11.03 4.52 -6.85
C GLN A 129 10.69 5.35 -5.61
N LEU A 130 11.68 6.09 -5.12
CA LEU A 130 11.51 7.00 -4.00
C LEU A 130 11.42 8.44 -4.50
N GLU A 131 10.43 9.15 -3.99
CA GLU A 131 10.24 10.58 -4.21
C GLU A 131 10.30 11.34 -2.88
N TRP A 132 10.67 12.62 -2.93
CA TRP A 132 10.68 13.50 -1.78
C TRP A 132 9.48 14.44 -1.79
N LEU A 133 8.61 14.31 -0.80
CA LEU A 133 7.50 15.24 -0.58
C LEU A 133 7.91 16.31 0.42
N ARG A 134 7.83 17.58 0.01
CA ARG A 134 8.00 18.76 0.87
C ARG A 134 6.63 19.36 1.21
N LEU A 135 6.38 19.54 2.50
CA LEU A 135 5.15 20.11 3.05
C LEU A 135 5.47 21.45 3.73
N SER A 136 4.69 22.48 3.43
CA SER A 136 4.95 23.86 3.88
C SER A 136 4.64 24.09 5.37
N LYS A 137 3.86 23.23 6.02
CA LYS A 137 3.49 23.34 7.44
C LYS A 137 3.55 22.00 8.17
N LEU A 138 3.85 22.09 9.46
CA LEU A 138 3.94 20.94 10.38
C LEU A 138 2.59 20.25 10.61
N ASP A 139 1.48 21.00 10.53
CA ASP A 139 0.15 20.53 10.94
C ASP A 139 -0.43 19.40 10.05
N GLN A 140 0.21 19.12 8.92
CA GLN A 140 -0.10 17.98 8.05
C GLN A 140 0.87 16.84 8.35
N HIS A 141 0.58 16.09 9.39
CA HIS A 141 1.29 14.85 9.71
C HIS A 141 0.71 13.69 8.87
N TYR A 142 1.43 13.33 7.81
CA TYR A 142 1.22 12.05 7.12
C TYR A 142 1.97 10.96 7.87
N HIS A 143 1.31 9.82 8.02
CA HIS A 143 1.88 8.64 8.63
C HIS A 143 2.44 7.72 7.56
N VAL A 144 3.36 6.84 7.97
CA VAL A 144 3.73 5.69 7.14
C VAL A 144 2.46 4.95 6.71
N ASP A 145 2.45 4.50 5.45
CA ASP A 145 1.35 3.85 4.73
C ASP A 145 0.19 4.74 4.28
N ASP A 146 0.15 6.03 4.65
CA ASP A 146 -0.79 6.96 4.03
C ASP A 146 -0.54 7.05 2.51
N ILE A 147 -1.62 7.18 1.75
CA ILE A 147 -1.59 7.27 0.29
C ILE A 147 -1.81 8.73 -0.11
N VAL A 148 -0.98 9.21 -1.03
CA VAL A 148 -1.04 10.56 -1.58
C VAL A 148 -1.24 10.47 -3.09
N LEU A 149 -2.19 11.25 -3.60
CA LEU A 149 -2.35 11.56 -5.01
C LEU A 149 -2.04 13.03 -5.21
N PHE A 150 -1.26 13.33 -6.24
CA PHE A 150 -0.94 14.70 -6.59
C PHE A 150 -1.85 15.19 -7.69
N ARG A 151 -2.49 16.32 -7.47
CA ARG A 151 -3.15 17.09 -8.51
C ARG A 151 -2.21 18.20 -8.95
N TYR A 152 -2.00 18.31 -10.26
CA TYR A 152 -1.15 19.34 -10.84
C TYR A 152 -1.70 19.76 -12.21
N GLU A 153 -1.33 20.96 -12.63
CA GLU A 153 -1.65 21.48 -13.96
C GLU A 153 -0.43 21.30 -14.86
N ASP A 154 -0.64 20.76 -16.06
CA ASP A 154 0.36 20.66 -17.11
C ASP A 154 -0.28 20.97 -18.46
N GLU A 155 0.36 21.83 -19.24
CA GLU A 155 -0.11 22.34 -20.54
C GLU A 155 -1.59 22.84 -20.57
N GLY A 156 -2.10 23.32 -19.43
CA GLY A 156 -3.48 23.83 -19.30
C GLY A 156 -4.53 22.74 -19.02
N GLU A 157 -4.10 21.50 -18.81
CA GLU A 157 -4.93 20.40 -18.34
C GLU A 157 -4.58 20.03 -16.89
N GLU A 158 -5.60 19.62 -16.13
CA GLU A 158 -5.39 19.15 -14.76
C GLU A 158 -5.25 17.63 -14.74
N TRP A 159 -4.16 17.17 -14.12
CA TRP A 159 -3.80 15.77 -14.00
C TRP A 159 -3.85 15.32 -12.55
N ILE A 160 -4.14 14.04 -12.35
CA ILE A 160 -3.97 13.35 -11.07
C ILE A 160 -2.93 12.24 -11.24
N SER A 161 -1.91 12.28 -10.39
CA SER A 161 -0.83 11.30 -10.39
C SER A 161 -1.33 9.92 -9.96
N PRO A 162 -0.58 8.85 -10.28
CA PRO A 162 -0.77 7.56 -9.63
C PRO A 162 -0.59 7.60 -8.12
N PRO A 163 -0.92 6.52 -7.41
CA PRO A 163 -0.73 6.41 -5.96
C PRO A 163 0.73 6.49 -5.51
N HIS A 164 0.99 7.41 -4.58
CA HIS A 164 2.25 7.52 -3.85
C HIS A 164 2.03 7.10 -2.40
N VAL A 165 2.88 6.23 -1.86
CA VAL A 165 2.76 5.72 -0.48
C VAL A 165 3.82 6.35 0.40
N VAL A 166 3.42 6.91 1.55
CA VAL A 166 4.35 7.48 2.53
C VAL A 166 5.14 6.36 3.20
N VAL A 167 6.47 6.42 3.12
CA VAL A 167 7.37 5.37 3.64
C VAL A 167 8.32 5.88 4.71
N SER A 168 8.21 7.14 5.11
CA SER A 168 8.98 7.68 6.22
C SER A 168 8.19 8.73 6.99
N GLU A 169 8.38 8.75 8.30
CA GLU A 169 7.91 9.84 9.15
C GLU A 169 8.37 11.21 8.63
N GLY A 170 7.49 12.20 8.75
CA GLY A 170 7.80 13.59 8.40
C GLY A 170 8.92 14.15 9.27
N ARG A 171 9.92 14.77 8.63
CA ARG A 171 11.05 15.41 9.32
C ARG A 171 11.15 16.88 8.98
N LEU A 172 11.35 17.69 10.02
CA LEU A 172 11.65 19.10 9.88
C LEU A 172 12.88 19.30 8.99
N ILE A 173 12.68 20.02 7.90
CA ILE A 173 13.73 20.41 6.98
C ILE A 173 14.52 21.56 7.64
N PRO A 174 15.84 21.46 7.78
CA PRO A 174 16.62 22.53 8.37
C PRO A 174 16.48 23.84 7.58
N ARG A 175 16.31 24.96 8.28
CA ARG A 175 16.25 26.32 7.70
C ARG A 175 15.09 26.57 6.72
N SER A 176 14.06 25.73 6.72
CA SER A 176 12.91 25.81 5.81
C SER A 176 11.68 26.52 6.40
N ARG A 177 11.83 27.29 7.49
CA ARG A 177 10.73 27.94 8.24
C ARG A 177 9.62 26.97 8.68
N GLY A 178 10.00 25.75 9.08
CA GLY A 178 9.05 24.75 9.60
C GLY A 178 8.48 23.81 8.54
N ALA A 179 8.98 23.86 7.31
CA ALA A 179 8.64 22.86 6.30
C ALA A 179 9.11 21.48 6.75
N VAL A 180 8.28 20.48 6.47
CA VAL A 180 8.52 19.07 6.78
C VAL A 180 8.74 18.35 5.47
N GLY A 181 9.56 17.31 5.46
CA GLY A 181 9.58 16.40 4.33
C GLY A 181 9.58 14.95 4.73
N CYS A 182 8.98 14.14 3.87
CA CYS A 182 8.89 12.69 3.98
C CYS A 182 9.20 12.07 2.61
N HIS A 183 9.60 10.80 2.64
CA HIS A 183 9.77 10.01 1.43
C HIS A 183 8.46 9.34 1.07
N LEU A 184 8.15 9.39 -0.21
CA LEU A 184 7.10 8.63 -0.82
C LEU A 184 7.70 7.51 -1.67
N ARG A 185 6.89 6.51 -1.91
CA ARG A 185 7.16 5.41 -2.82
C ARG A 185 6.10 5.39 -3.91
N TYR A 186 6.54 5.28 -5.15
CA TYR A 186 5.62 5.27 -6.30
C TYR A 186 6.10 4.30 -7.36
N ARG A 187 5.19 3.98 -8.28
CA ARG A 187 5.45 3.12 -9.45
C ARG A 187 5.65 4.02 -10.66
N PRO A 188 6.87 4.14 -11.22
CA PRO A 188 7.14 5.02 -12.36
C PRO A 188 6.46 4.57 -13.66
N GLU A 189 6.01 3.33 -13.74
CA GLU A 189 5.32 2.76 -14.90
C GLU A 189 3.82 3.07 -14.95
N LEU A 190 3.26 3.64 -13.87
CA LEU A 190 1.87 4.07 -13.85
C LEU A 190 1.76 5.47 -14.41
N GLU A 191 0.80 5.67 -15.31
CA GLU A 191 0.58 6.96 -15.95
C GLU A 191 -0.40 7.82 -15.14
N PRO A 192 -0.17 9.14 -15.05
CA PRO A 192 -1.17 10.09 -14.59
C PRO A 192 -2.43 10.03 -15.47
N VAL A 193 -3.56 10.43 -14.90
CA VAL A 193 -4.84 10.50 -15.62
C VAL A 193 -5.41 11.90 -15.51
N LEU A 194 -6.23 12.30 -16.48
CA LEU A 194 -6.90 13.58 -16.42
C LEU A 194 -7.87 13.64 -15.24
N VAL A 195 -7.94 14.79 -14.57
CA VAL A 195 -8.92 15.04 -13.50
C VAL A 195 -10.34 14.88 -14.04
N SER A 196 -10.60 15.28 -15.29
CA SER A 196 -11.89 15.07 -15.96
C SER A 196 -12.26 13.60 -16.07
N ASP A 197 -11.31 12.75 -16.42
CA ASP A 197 -11.53 11.32 -16.63
C ASP A 197 -11.71 10.60 -15.31
N ALA A 198 -10.90 10.93 -14.31
CA ALA A 198 -11.08 10.43 -12.94
C ALA A 198 -12.42 10.86 -12.33
N ALA A 199 -12.86 12.09 -12.58
CA ALA A 199 -14.18 12.59 -12.17
C ALA A 199 -15.32 11.84 -12.88
N ALA A 200 -15.19 11.58 -14.18
CA ALA A 200 -16.15 10.80 -14.96
C ALA A 200 -16.22 9.35 -14.46
N HIS A 201 -15.08 8.73 -14.13
CA HIS A 201 -15.01 7.38 -13.56
C HIS A 201 -15.74 7.29 -12.21
N LEU A 202 -15.56 8.29 -11.33
CA LEU A 202 -16.33 8.38 -10.08
C LEU A 202 -17.83 8.55 -10.34
N ALA A 203 -18.22 9.40 -11.30
CA ALA A 203 -19.62 9.61 -11.66
C ALA A 203 -20.27 8.35 -12.22
N ALA A 204 -19.56 7.58 -13.05
CA ALA A 204 -20.03 6.31 -13.59
C ALA A 204 -20.31 5.27 -12.49
N ALA A 205 -19.57 5.33 -11.38
CA ALA A 205 -19.82 4.53 -10.18
C ALA A 205 -20.93 5.09 -9.26
N GLY A 206 -21.63 6.16 -9.66
CA GLY A 206 -22.67 6.81 -8.86
C GLY A 206 -22.13 7.65 -7.69
N LEU A 207 -20.83 7.99 -7.71
CA LEU A 207 -20.17 8.74 -6.65
C LEU A 207 -20.02 10.22 -7.06
N ALA A 208 -19.82 11.09 -6.07
CA ALA A 208 -19.57 12.51 -6.35
C ALA A 208 -18.29 12.66 -7.21
N PRO A 209 -18.33 13.44 -8.30
CA PRO A 209 -17.19 13.55 -9.23
C PRO A 209 -16.06 14.48 -8.75
N SER A 210 -16.26 15.23 -7.67
CA SER A 210 -15.28 16.25 -7.22
C SER A 210 -14.00 15.65 -6.67
N LEU A 211 -12.83 16.09 -7.15
CA LEU A 211 -11.49 15.68 -6.69
C LEU A 211 -10.81 16.81 -5.91
N ASN A 212 -11.51 17.36 -4.92
CA ASN A 212 -10.98 18.45 -4.12
C ASN A 212 -9.81 17.98 -3.22
N PRO A 213 -8.81 18.84 -2.97
CA PRO A 213 -7.72 18.53 -2.07
C PRO A 213 -8.19 18.17 -0.66
N GLY A 214 -7.45 17.28 -0.02
CA GLY A 214 -7.69 16.84 1.35
C GLY A 214 -7.87 15.33 1.48
N CYS A 215 -8.31 14.90 2.66
CA CYS A 215 -8.48 13.50 3.00
C CYS A 215 -9.75 12.92 2.38
N LEU A 216 -9.60 11.86 1.58
CA LEU A 216 -10.69 11.10 1.02
C LEU A 216 -11.20 10.07 2.04
N ARG A 217 -12.19 10.49 2.84
CA ARG A 217 -12.68 9.70 3.99
C ARG A 217 -13.58 8.51 3.62
N ARG A 218 -14.20 8.52 2.44
CA ARG A 218 -15.16 7.48 2.03
C ARG A 218 -14.43 6.31 1.36
N PRO A 219 -14.45 5.09 1.93
CA PRO A 219 -13.73 3.94 1.37
C PRO A 219 -14.12 3.60 -0.07
N GLU A 220 -15.42 3.63 -0.39
CA GLU A 220 -15.93 3.33 -1.74
C GLU A 220 -15.35 4.28 -2.79
N ARG A 221 -15.27 5.59 -2.48
CA ARG A 221 -14.63 6.58 -3.37
C ARG A 221 -13.14 6.33 -3.52
N ARG A 222 -12.47 5.94 -2.44
CA ARG A 222 -11.04 5.60 -2.48
C ARG A 222 -10.81 4.41 -3.40
N ASP A 223 -11.61 3.36 -3.25
CA ASP A 223 -11.39 2.11 -3.98
C ASP A 223 -11.70 2.27 -5.48
N VAL A 224 -12.75 3.03 -5.84
CA VAL A 224 -13.05 3.38 -7.24
C VAL A 224 -11.95 4.27 -7.84
N LEU A 225 -11.47 5.27 -7.10
CA LEU A 225 -10.41 6.15 -7.60
C LEU A 225 -9.10 5.37 -7.81
N LEU A 226 -8.73 4.50 -6.86
CA LEU A 226 -7.54 3.65 -6.98
C LEU A 226 -7.67 2.62 -8.11
N SER A 227 -8.88 2.26 -8.53
CA SER A 227 -9.06 1.29 -9.63
C SER A 227 -8.59 1.81 -10.98
N LEU A 228 -8.43 3.14 -11.15
CA LEU A 228 -7.85 3.74 -12.35
C LEU A 228 -6.45 3.22 -12.68
N TRP A 229 -5.73 2.71 -11.67
CA TRP A 229 -4.37 2.20 -11.80
C TRP A 229 -4.23 0.72 -11.40
N ARG A 230 -5.35 0.00 -11.27
CA ARG A 230 -5.36 -1.43 -10.91
C ARG A 230 -5.38 -2.36 -12.12
N GLU A 231 -5.23 -1.84 -13.33
CA GLU A 231 -5.18 -2.66 -14.54
C GLU A 231 -3.73 -2.83 -15.02
N PHE A 232 -3.05 -3.85 -14.47
CA PHE A 232 -2.16 -4.79 -15.16
C PHE A 232 -1.99 -6.05 -14.29
#